data_AF-A0A2M4APU6-F1
#
_entry.id   AF-A0A2M4APU6-F1
#
_cell.length_a   1.000
_cell.length_b   1.000
_cell.length_c   1.000
_cell.angle_alpha   90.00
_cell.angle_beta   90.00
_cell.angle_gamma   90.00
#
_symmetry.space_group_name_H-M   'P 1'
#
loop_
_entity.id
_entity.type
_entity.pdbx_description
1 polymer ?
#
loop_
_entity_poly.entity_id
_entity_poly.type
_entity_poly.pdbx_seq_one_letter_code
_entity_poly.pdbx_strand_id
1 'polypeptide(L)'
;MRKSLQNFLNPKDFYAAQSPVLRVSFLTGMTPFTVVKSPTDLMMLRCTPFGFINSSVHVILFCSCYINTLLKGESITRFFFRTDISTLGDVLQFSIGITALIMTFFCSIFQRNKLIKSFHALASIDRRFRKIGMETNYKSTLHYNLLVMCSKAVITFVYLLVCLAVFISSSTYPSVTTWMAFLLPYFMMSMVIVVFLCVVNQAKHRFHLLNKVLKHLRQAALEKRLPLQRRPSYWQTIKIQRPLGIASIYSNNEKSMPEVVSTVAEIQDALCEACCYAEDYFTIQMLTIVTIVFLIIVFNSYYVLDALIGNTSQDTPFSKQQFVLFFLCQTMVYGFGVISIVYGSSSMLRENENISVNVHKLLNIISIDQDSNELETRLMHLSLQMIHRKVNFSACRLFNLDFTLIFTLVGAATTYLVILIQYQLSMDETTHETIARAFFGNET
;
A
#
# COMPACT_ATOMS: atom_id res chain seq x y z
N MET A 1 -27.96 17.31 6.48
CA MET A 1 -27.16 16.40 5.63
C MET A 1 -26.24 17.14 4.63
N ARG A 2 -26.74 18.05 3.77
CA ARG A 2 -25.95 18.77 2.74
C ARG A 2 -24.75 19.58 3.29
N LYS A 3 -24.91 20.37 4.37
CA LYS A 3 -23.80 21.12 5.02
C LYS A 3 -22.73 20.22 5.63
N SER A 4 -23.11 19.07 6.18
CA SER A 4 -22.16 18.09 6.74
C SER A 4 -21.34 17.41 5.63
N LEU A 5 -21.97 17.06 4.51
CA LEU A 5 -21.31 16.51 3.33
C LEU A 5 -20.35 17.54 2.69
N GLN A 6 -20.76 18.81 2.61
CA GLN A 6 -19.92 19.89 2.09
C GLN A 6 -18.68 20.17 2.95
N ASN A 7 -18.82 20.09 4.28
CA ASN A 7 -17.70 20.21 5.21
C ASN A 7 -16.78 18.99 5.16
N PHE A 8 -17.31 17.79 4.88
CA PHE A 8 -16.51 16.58 4.68
C PHE A 8 -15.69 16.62 3.40
N LEU A 9 -16.25 17.15 2.31
CA LEU A 9 -15.58 17.25 1.00
C LEU A 9 -14.56 18.40 0.89
N ASN A 10 -14.52 19.31 1.88
CA ASN A 10 -13.59 20.44 1.95
C ASN A 10 -12.74 20.35 3.24
N PRO A 11 -11.71 19.50 3.27
CA PRO A 11 -10.86 19.31 4.44
C PRO A 11 -9.99 20.55 4.68
N LYS A 12 -9.93 21.01 5.93
CA LYS A 12 -9.14 22.19 6.33
C LYS A 12 -7.79 21.83 6.95
N ASP A 13 -7.60 20.57 7.34
CA ASP A 13 -6.38 20.07 7.96
C ASP A 13 -6.04 18.65 7.51
N PHE A 14 -4.85 18.19 7.91
CA PHE A 14 -4.32 16.87 7.59
C PHE A 14 -5.27 15.75 8.05
N TYR A 15 -5.77 15.82 9.29
CA TYR A 15 -6.60 14.77 9.88
C TYR A 15 -8.00 14.69 9.25
N ALA A 16 -8.61 15.82 8.86
CA ALA A 16 -9.87 15.81 8.12
C ALA A 16 -9.72 15.12 6.76
N ALA A 17 -8.59 15.35 6.07
CA ALA A 17 -8.31 14.71 4.79
C ALA A 17 -8.10 13.18 4.91
N GLN A 18 -7.63 12.71 6.07
CA GLN A 18 -7.48 11.27 6.39
C GLN A 18 -8.71 10.64 7.04
N SER A 19 -9.68 11.46 7.45
CA SER A 19 -10.86 11.01 8.20
C SER A 19 -11.67 9.89 7.54
N PRO A 20 -11.91 9.84 6.21
CA PRO A 20 -12.67 8.75 5.60
C PRO A 20 -12.02 7.38 5.84
N VAL A 21 -10.72 7.28 5.60
CA VAL A 21 -9.95 6.04 5.74
C VAL A 21 -9.95 5.58 7.20
N LEU A 22 -9.71 6.53 8.13
CA LEU A 22 -9.69 6.26 9.57
C LEU A 22 -11.06 5.84 10.09
N ARG A 23 -12.15 6.46 9.61
CA ARG A 23 -13.53 6.10 10.01
C ARG A 23 -13.93 4.73 9.51
N VAL A 24 -13.61 4.39 8.26
CA VAL A 24 -13.89 3.05 7.73
C VAL A 24 -13.07 1.99 8.46
N SER A 25 -11.79 2.25 8.68
CA SER A 25 -10.91 1.35 9.45
C SER A 25 -11.36 1.17 10.91
N PHE A 26 -11.91 2.24 11.51
CA PHE A 26 -12.51 2.19 12.83
C PHE A 26 -13.79 1.34 12.83
N LEU A 27 -14.70 1.57 11.87
CA LEU A 27 -15.97 0.85 11.75
C LEU A 27 -15.75 -0.65 11.63
N THR A 28 -14.76 -1.06 10.83
CA THR A 28 -14.42 -2.47 10.60
C THR A 28 -13.64 -3.11 11.75
N GLY A 29 -13.40 -2.37 12.85
CA GLY A 29 -12.73 -2.88 14.04
C GLY A 29 -11.21 -3.00 13.94
N MET A 30 -10.57 -2.54 12.85
CA MET A 30 -9.12 -2.71 12.67
C MET A 30 -8.30 -1.65 13.39
N THR A 31 -8.88 -0.50 13.72
CA THR A 31 -8.14 0.56 14.42
C THR A 31 -8.97 1.13 15.57
N PRO A 32 -8.41 1.24 16.80
CA PRO A 32 -9.13 1.77 17.96
C PRO A 32 -9.14 3.32 18.01
N PHE A 33 -8.71 3.99 16.94
CA PHE A 33 -8.50 5.44 16.93
C PHE A 33 -9.72 6.19 16.42
N THR A 34 -9.97 7.34 17.03
CA THR A 34 -10.88 8.36 16.47
C THR A 34 -10.14 9.68 16.35
N VAL A 35 -10.57 10.50 15.38
CA VAL A 35 -10.08 11.87 15.23
C VAL A 35 -10.83 12.74 16.21
N VAL A 36 -10.11 13.32 17.16
CA VAL A 36 -10.66 14.17 18.22
C VAL A 36 -10.02 15.55 18.15
N LYS A 37 -10.80 16.60 18.45
CA LYS A 37 -10.27 17.95 18.63
C LYS A 37 -9.46 18.02 19.93
N SER A 38 -8.20 18.42 19.84
CA SER A 38 -7.36 18.77 20.98
C SER A 38 -7.90 20.04 21.67
N PRO A 39 -7.61 20.24 22.97
CA PRO A 39 -7.85 21.53 23.65
C PRO A 39 -7.25 22.75 22.95
N THR A 40 -6.23 22.53 22.12
CA THR A 40 -5.56 23.56 21.29
C THR A 40 -6.20 23.79 19.92
N ASP A 41 -7.45 23.36 19.70
CA ASP A 41 -8.25 23.41 18.45
C ASP A 41 -7.61 22.70 17.23
N LEU A 42 -6.57 21.90 17.48
CA LEU A 42 -5.92 21.05 16.49
C LEU A 42 -6.49 19.63 16.53
N MET A 43 -6.78 19.02 15.39
CA MET A 43 -7.18 17.61 15.36
C MET A 43 -6.02 16.70 15.77
N MET A 44 -6.31 15.63 16.51
CA MET A 44 -5.36 14.60 16.91
C MET A 44 -6.00 13.21 16.89
N LEU A 45 -5.17 12.18 16.69
CA LEU A 45 -5.59 10.78 16.83
C LEU A 45 -5.55 10.38 18.31
N ARG A 46 -6.68 9.94 18.87
CA ARG A 46 -6.75 9.41 20.24
C ARG A 46 -7.40 8.04 20.23
N CYS A 47 -6.87 7.13 21.05
CA CYS A 47 -7.53 5.85 21.31
C CYS A 47 -8.75 6.10 22.20
N THR A 48 -9.87 5.48 21.88
CA THR A 48 -11.09 5.54 22.72
C THR A 48 -11.37 4.16 23.31
N PRO A 49 -11.90 4.08 24.56
CA PRO A 49 -12.35 2.81 25.13
C PRO A 49 -13.36 2.09 24.22
N PHE A 50 -14.24 2.86 23.58
CA PHE A 50 -15.19 2.35 22.59
C PHE A 50 -14.49 1.70 21.38
N GLY A 51 -13.37 2.25 20.92
CA GLY A 51 -12.57 1.63 19.85
C GLY A 51 -12.00 0.26 20.23
N PHE A 52 -11.54 0.10 21.47
CA PHE A 52 -11.07 -1.20 21.96
C PHE A 52 -12.20 -2.20 22.08
N ILE A 53 -13.36 -1.78 22.59
CA ILE A 53 -14.55 -2.64 22.63
C ILE A 53 -14.95 -3.06 21.21
N ASN A 54 -14.97 -2.12 20.25
CA ASN A 54 -15.31 -2.43 18.87
C ASN A 54 -14.33 -3.45 18.24
N SER A 55 -13.02 -3.25 18.41
CA SER A 55 -12.01 -4.20 17.95
C SER A 55 -12.19 -5.58 18.60
N SER A 56 -12.39 -5.65 19.93
CA SER A 56 -12.60 -6.92 20.64
C SER A 56 -13.85 -7.65 20.16
N VAL A 57 -14.96 -6.94 19.93
CA VAL A 57 -16.19 -7.54 19.37
C VAL A 57 -15.95 -8.14 17.99
N HIS A 58 -15.21 -7.44 17.12
CA HIS A 58 -14.84 -7.96 15.80
C HIS A 58 -13.95 -9.19 15.90
N VAL A 59 -12.93 -9.20 16.79
CA VAL A 59 -12.11 -10.39 17.05
C VAL A 59 -12.96 -11.58 17.45
N ILE A 60 -13.87 -11.39 18.42
CA ILE A 60 -14.74 -12.46 18.93
C ILE A 60 -15.64 -13.00 17.81
N LEU A 61 -16.24 -12.09 17.01
CA LEU A 61 -17.07 -12.48 15.88
C LEU A 61 -16.27 -13.28 14.85
N PHE A 62 -15.04 -12.87 14.54
CA PHE A 62 -14.19 -13.57 13.59
C PHE A 62 -13.77 -14.94 14.10
N CYS A 63 -13.32 -15.04 15.35
CA CYS A 63 -13.00 -16.32 15.97
C CYS A 63 -14.21 -17.25 16.01
N SER A 64 -15.40 -16.72 16.31
CA SER A 64 -16.65 -17.50 16.32
C SER A 64 -17.02 -18.02 14.93
N CYS A 65 -16.97 -17.18 13.89
CA CYS A 65 -17.18 -17.63 12.51
C CYS A 65 -16.16 -18.70 12.10
N TYR A 66 -14.90 -18.54 12.52
CA TYR A 66 -13.82 -19.47 12.20
C TYR A 66 -14.00 -20.83 12.88
N ILE A 67 -14.26 -20.83 14.18
CA ILE A 67 -14.49 -22.04 14.96
C ILE A 67 -15.73 -22.77 14.44
N ASN A 68 -16.82 -22.06 14.14
CA ASN A 68 -18.02 -22.68 13.57
C ASN A 68 -17.77 -23.32 12.20
N THR A 69 -16.93 -22.69 11.36
CA THR A 69 -16.54 -23.25 10.06
C THR A 69 -15.71 -24.52 10.23
N LEU A 70 -14.78 -24.54 11.20
CA LEU A 70 -14.01 -25.73 11.56
C LEU A 70 -14.89 -26.86 12.11
N LEU A 71 -15.84 -26.55 13.00
CA LEU A 71 -16.76 -27.53 13.58
C LEU A 71 -17.66 -28.17 12.54
N LYS A 72 -18.08 -27.43 11.52
CA LYS A 72 -18.87 -27.95 10.39
C LYS A 72 -18.04 -28.74 9.39
N GLY A 73 -16.72 -28.65 9.44
CA GLY A 73 -15.85 -29.23 8.41
C GLY A 73 -16.14 -28.67 7.01
N GLU A 74 -16.65 -27.45 6.90
CA GLU A 74 -16.91 -26.79 5.62
C GLU A 74 -15.77 -25.83 5.27
N SER A 75 -15.33 -25.81 4.02
CA SER A 75 -14.39 -24.83 3.50
C SER A 75 -14.70 -24.60 2.03
N ILE A 76 -14.33 -23.43 1.50
CA ILE A 76 -14.55 -23.11 0.08
C ILE A 76 -13.76 -24.08 -0.81
N THR A 77 -12.51 -24.38 -0.45
CA THR A 77 -11.66 -25.29 -1.22
C THR A 77 -12.21 -26.73 -1.29
N ARG A 78 -12.84 -27.22 -0.22
CA ARG A 78 -13.49 -28.55 -0.18
C ARG A 78 -14.73 -28.66 -1.05
N PHE A 79 -15.37 -27.54 -1.42
CA PHE A 79 -16.43 -27.57 -2.43
C PHE A 79 -15.87 -27.79 -3.84
N PHE A 80 -14.67 -27.28 -4.13
CA PHE A 80 -14.02 -27.44 -5.43
C PHE A 80 -13.28 -28.77 -5.60
N PHE A 81 -12.67 -29.30 -4.53
CA PHE A 81 -11.92 -30.55 -4.56
C PHE A 81 -12.42 -31.52 -3.49
N ARG A 82 -12.61 -32.80 -3.84
CA ARG A 82 -12.91 -33.89 -2.88
C ARG A 82 -11.74 -34.84 -2.64
N THR A 83 -10.55 -34.51 -3.14
CA THR A 83 -9.33 -35.34 -3.09
C THR A 83 -8.37 -34.89 -1.99
N ASP A 84 -7.25 -35.58 -1.79
CA ASP A 84 -6.20 -35.17 -0.84
C ASP A 84 -5.69 -33.74 -1.10
N ILE A 85 -5.75 -33.27 -2.35
CA ILE A 85 -5.45 -31.88 -2.74
C ILE A 85 -6.36 -30.87 -2.00
N SER A 86 -7.61 -31.25 -1.72
CA SER A 86 -8.53 -30.41 -0.95
C SER A 86 -8.04 -30.22 0.49
N THR A 87 -7.46 -31.25 1.11
CA THR A 87 -6.97 -31.18 2.48
C THR A 87 -5.82 -30.19 2.61
N LEU A 88 -4.90 -30.18 1.64
CA LEU A 88 -3.82 -29.22 1.57
C LEU A 88 -4.36 -27.79 1.36
N GLY A 89 -5.29 -27.62 0.41
CA GLY A 89 -5.96 -26.34 0.16
C GLY A 89 -6.73 -25.80 1.38
N ASP A 90 -7.34 -26.69 2.17
CA ASP A 90 -8.02 -26.35 3.41
C ASP A 90 -7.03 -25.87 4.47
N VAL A 91 -5.96 -26.62 4.72
CA VAL A 91 -4.90 -26.24 5.68
C VAL A 91 -4.28 -24.89 5.31
N LEU A 92 -4.07 -24.64 4.02
CA LEU A 92 -3.55 -23.36 3.54
C LEU A 92 -4.54 -22.22 3.76
N GLN A 93 -5.80 -22.39 3.36
CA GLN A 93 -6.82 -21.36 3.61
C GLN A 93 -6.98 -21.09 5.11
N PHE A 94 -6.95 -22.15 5.93
CA PHE A 94 -7.07 -22.03 7.38
C PHE A 94 -5.84 -21.36 8.03
N SER A 95 -4.63 -21.65 7.56
CA SER A 95 -3.43 -20.98 8.06
C SER A 95 -3.42 -19.50 7.66
N ILE A 96 -3.79 -19.18 6.41
CA ILE A 96 -3.89 -17.80 5.91
C ILE A 96 -4.88 -16.97 6.75
N GLY A 97 -6.06 -17.51 7.04
CA GLY A 97 -7.08 -16.79 7.82
C GLY A 97 -6.61 -16.48 9.25
N ILE A 98 -6.01 -17.46 9.94
CA ILE A 98 -5.47 -17.28 11.30
C ILE A 98 -4.31 -16.27 11.29
N THR A 99 -3.36 -16.43 10.36
CA THR A 99 -2.20 -15.55 10.26
C THR A 99 -2.60 -14.11 9.97
N ALA A 100 -3.55 -13.87 9.06
CA ALA A 100 -4.06 -12.54 8.75
C ALA A 100 -4.79 -11.91 9.95
N LEU A 101 -5.56 -12.69 10.70
CA LEU A 101 -6.25 -12.25 11.91
C LEU A 101 -5.23 -11.82 12.99
N ILE A 102 -4.29 -12.71 13.33
CA ILE A 102 -3.25 -12.43 14.32
C ILE A 102 -2.46 -11.19 13.92
N MET A 103 -2.00 -11.10 12.67
CA MET A 103 -1.25 -9.95 12.16
C MET A 103 -2.04 -8.64 12.31
N THR A 104 -3.31 -8.62 11.90
CA THR A 104 -4.12 -7.38 11.90
C THR A 104 -4.32 -6.87 13.31
N PHE A 105 -4.74 -7.74 14.22
CA PHE A 105 -5.02 -7.34 15.60
C PHE A 105 -3.77 -7.10 16.43
N PHE A 106 -2.70 -7.87 16.21
CA PHE A 106 -1.41 -7.62 16.84
C PHE A 106 -0.89 -6.22 16.51
N CYS A 107 -0.85 -5.86 15.22
CA CYS A 107 -0.39 -4.54 14.82
C CYS A 107 -1.35 -3.42 15.27
N SER A 108 -2.66 -3.66 15.25
CA SER A 108 -3.68 -2.72 15.72
C SER A 108 -3.53 -2.38 17.21
N ILE A 109 -3.24 -3.38 18.04
CA ILE A 109 -3.15 -3.21 19.50
C ILE A 109 -1.74 -2.75 19.89
N PHE A 110 -0.70 -3.49 19.49
CA PHE A 110 0.65 -3.30 20.02
C PHE A 110 1.47 -2.24 19.28
N GLN A 111 1.28 -2.10 17.96
CA GLN A 111 2.09 -1.17 17.14
C GLN A 111 1.42 0.18 16.90
N ARG A 112 0.20 0.36 17.44
CA ARG A 112 -0.67 1.53 17.31
C ARG A 112 0.04 2.89 17.48
N ASN A 113 0.96 2.96 18.45
CA ASN A 113 1.69 4.18 18.77
C ASN A 113 2.62 4.63 17.64
N LYS A 114 3.18 3.68 16.87
CA LYS A 114 4.04 3.97 15.71
C LYS A 114 3.25 4.66 14.60
N LEU A 115 2.05 4.17 14.29
CA LEU A 115 1.15 4.79 13.32
C LEU A 115 0.75 6.21 13.74
N ILE A 116 0.37 6.41 15.00
CA ILE A 116 0.03 7.75 15.54
C ILE A 116 1.23 8.70 15.41
N LYS A 117 2.44 8.25 15.76
CA LYS A 117 3.68 9.04 15.62
C LYS A 117 3.92 9.44 14.16
N SER A 118 3.74 8.51 13.22
CA SER A 118 3.87 8.81 11.79
C SER A 118 2.88 9.88 11.31
N PHE A 119 1.59 9.75 11.67
CA PHE A 119 0.56 10.75 11.33
C PHE A 119 0.85 12.12 11.96
N HIS A 120 1.27 12.14 13.23
CA HIS A 120 1.60 13.37 13.92
C HIS A 120 2.84 14.05 13.31
N ALA A 121 3.87 13.27 12.96
CA ALA A 121 5.06 13.77 12.27
C ALA A 121 4.68 14.35 10.89
N LEU A 122 3.86 13.65 10.10
CA LEU A 122 3.37 14.16 8.81
C LEU A 122 2.52 15.43 8.95
N ALA A 123 1.74 15.56 10.02
CA ALA A 123 0.95 16.76 10.29
C ALA A 123 1.81 17.95 10.76
N SER A 124 2.86 17.69 11.55
CA SER A 124 3.75 18.75 12.05
C SER A 124 4.59 19.37 10.93
N ILE A 125 4.94 18.58 9.92
CA ILE A 125 5.67 19.03 8.72
C ILE A 125 4.89 20.10 7.93
N ASP A 126 3.55 20.01 7.88
CA ASP A 126 2.74 21.02 7.19
C ASP A 126 2.91 22.42 7.79
N ARG A 127 3.19 22.52 9.11
CA ARG A 127 3.50 23.81 9.75
C ARG A 127 4.83 24.36 9.27
N ARG A 128 5.83 23.51 9.05
CA ARG A 128 7.15 23.91 8.52
C ARG A 128 7.04 24.36 7.07
N PHE A 129 6.25 23.68 6.23
CA PHE A 129 5.95 24.14 4.87
C PHE A 129 5.27 25.51 4.85
N ARG A 130 4.33 25.75 5.78
CA ARG A 130 3.66 27.05 5.89
C ARG A 130 4.61 28.20 6.22
N LYS A 131 5.67 27.95 7.00
CA LYS A 131 6.73 28.94 7.26
C LYS A 131 7.49 29.35 5.99
N ILE A 132 7.55 28.49 4.98
CA ILE A 132 8.17 28.77 3.67
C ILE A 132 7.13 29.34 2.69
N GLY A 133 5.88 29.53 3.10
CA GLY A 133 4.80 30.02 2.22
C GLY A 133 4.22 28.94 1.30
N MET A 134 4.51 27.68 1.55
CA MET A 134 3.95 26.54 0.81
C MET A 134 2.73 26.00 1.54
N GLU A 135 1.58 25.97 0.88
CA GLU A 135 0.36 25.38 1.42
C GLU A 135 0.12 23.96 0.88
N THR A 136 -0.18 23.03 1.78
CA THR A 136 -0.54 21.65 1.43
C THR A 136 -1.99 21.60 0.94
N ASN A 137 -2.23 21.05 -0.24
CA ASN A 137 -3.59 20.90 -0.78
C ASN A 137 -4.30 19.67 -0.18
N TYR A 138 -4.98 19.85 0.95
CA TYR A 138 -5.72 18.79 1.62
C TYR A 138 -6.88 18.23 0.79
N LYS A 139 -7.46 19.01 -0.12
CA LYS A 139 -8.55 18.55 -0.99
C LYS A 139 -8.04 17.48 -1.96
N SER A 140 -6.86 17.69 -2.57
CA SER A 140 -6.24 16.69 -3.44
C SER A 140 -5.93 15.39 -2.69
N THR A 141 -5.45 15.49 -1.45
CA THR A 141 -5.24 14.33 -0.57
C THR A 141 -6.54 13.56 -0.33
N LEU A 142 -7.62 14.25 0.01
CA LEU A 142 -8.90 13.61 0.26
C LEU A 142 -9.43 12.89 -0.99
N HIS A 143 -9.33 13.51 -2.17
CA HIS A 143 -9.79 12.89 -3.42
C HIS A 143 -8.98 11.63 -3.74
N TYR A 144 -7.66 11.66 -3.54
CA TYR A 144 -6.83 10.47 -3.71
C TYR A 144 -7.24 9.35 -2.73
N ASN A 145 -7.44 9.68 -1.45
CA ASN A 145 -7.86 8.71 -0.44
C ASN A 145 -9.22 8.08 -0.80
N LEU A 146 -10.19 8.90 -1.21
CA LEU A 146 -11.50 8.42 -1.66
C LEU A 146 -11.38 7.56 -2.92
N LEU A 147 -10.53 7.95 -3.88
CA LEU A 147 -10.31 7.18 -5.11
C LEU A 147 -9.73 5.79 -4.82
N VAL A 148 -8.75 5.68 -3.92
CA VAL A 148 -8.15 4.41 -3.51
C VAL A 148 -9.15 3.54 -2.76
N MET A 149 -9.95 4.13 -1.87
CA MET A 149 -11.01 3.41 -1.15
C MET A 149 -12.10 2.91 -2.11
N CYS A 150 -12.56 3.76 -3.03
CA CYS A 150 -13.56 3.40 -4.03
C CYS A 150 -13.04 2.32 -4.99
N SER A 151 -11.81 2.43 -5.48
CA SER A 151 -11.24 1.41 -6.37
C SER A 151 -11.14 0.06 -5.66
N LYS A 152 -10.69 0.03 -4.40
CA LYS A 152 -10.66 -1.21 -3.59
C LYS A 152 -12.03 -1.75 -3.25
N ALA A 153 -13.02 -0.90 -3.01
CA ALA A 153 -14.41 -1.32 -2.80
C ALA A 153 -15.00 -1.94 -4.07
N VAL A 154 -14.77 -1.34 -5.24
CA VAL A 154 -15.22 -1.86 -6.54
C VAL A 154 -14.57 -3.21 -6.83
N ILE A 155 -13.24 -3.33 -6.65
CA ILE A 155 -12.54 -4.61 -6.87
C ILE A 155 -13.07 -5.69 -5.94
N THR A 156 -13.25 -5.38 -4.65
CA THR A 156 -13.84 -6.32 -3.66
C THR A 156 -15.26 -6.73 -4.05
N PHE A 157 -16.08 -5.78 -4.51
CA PHE A 157 -17.46 -6.05 -4.91
C PHE A 157 -17.53 -6.92 -6.16
N VAL A 158 -16.72 -6.63 -7.18
CA VAL A 158 -16.62 -7.46 -8.40
C VAL A 158 -16.14 -8.87 -8.04
N TYR A 159 -15.12 -9.00 -7.18
CA TYR A 159 -14.65 -10.29 -6.70
C TYR A 159 -15.75 -11.08 -5.99
N LEU A 160 -16.50 -10.44 -5.09
CA LEU A 160 -17.64 -11.06 -4.41
C LEU A 160 -18.71 -11.54 -5.40
N LEU A 161 -19.05 -10.71 -6.40
CA LEU A 161 -20.03 -11.07 -7.42
C LEU A 161 -19.57 -12.28 -8.26
N VAL A 162 -18.29 -12.34 -8.64
CA VAL A 162 -17.74 -13.50 -9.36
C VAL A 162 -17.83 -14.75 -8.51
N CYS A 163 -17.41 -14.67 -7.24
CA CYS A 163 -17.52 -15.80 -6.31
C CYS A 163 -18.98 -16.27 -6.15
N LEU A 164 -19.92 -15.36 -5.92
CA LEU A 164 -21.34 -15.71 -5.79
C LEU A 164 -21.92 -16.30 -7.08
N ALA A 165 -21.60 -15.72 -8.24
CA ALA A 165 -22.07 -16.23 -9.54
C ALA A 165 -21.59 -17.66 -9.79
N VAL A 166 -20.32 -17.97 -9.48
CA VAL A 166 -19.77 -19.32 -9.60
C VAL A 166 -20.56 -20.31 -8.74
N PHE A 167 -20.80 -20.01 -7.47
CA PHE A 167 -21.52 -20.91 -6.55
C PHE A 167 -23.02 -21.05 -6.87
N ILE A 168 -23.69 -19.96 -7.27
CA ILE A 168 -25.10 -20.02 -7.68
C ILE A 168 -25.24 -20.87 -8.95
N SER A 169 -24.36 -20.68 -9.92
CA SER A 169 -24.41 -21.44 -11.17
C SER A 169 -24.11 -22.93 -11.01
N SER A 170 -23.41 -23.33 -9.94
CA SER A 170 -23.19 -24.74 -9.57
C SER A 170 -24.21 -25.29 -8.59
N SER A 171 -25.29 -24.54 -8.30
CA SER A 171 -26.34 -24.92 -7.34
C SER A 171 -25.81 -25.33 -5.95
N THR A 172 -24.65 -24.80 -5.57
CA THR A 172 -23.97 -25.13 -4.31
C THR A 172 -24.01 -23.91 -3.39
N TYR A 173 -24.51 -24.07 -2.15
CA TYR A 173 -24.73 -22.96 -1.23
C TYR A 173 -23.92 -23.15 0.06
N PRO A 174 -22.71 -22.56 0.15
CA PRO A 174 -21.92 -22.60 1.38
C PRO A 174 -22.65 -21.87 2.51
N SER A 175 -22.45 -22.31 3.75
CA SER A 175 -23.00 -21.62 4.91
C SER A 175 -22.41 -20.22 5.06
N VAL A 176 -23.19 -19.31 5.69
CA VAL A 176 -22.77 -17.91 5.90
C VAL A 176 -21.45 -17.84 6.69
N THR A 177 -21.24 -18.74 7.65
CA THR A 177 -20.00 -18.83 8.42
C THR A 177 -18.78 -19.11 7.54
N THR A 178 -18.94 -20.00 6.55
CA THR A 178 -17.89 -20.38 5.60
C THR A 178 -17.55 -19.22 4.65
N TRP A 179 -18.56 -18.49 4.16
CA TRP A 179 -18.36 -17.27 3.37
C TRP A 179 -17.59 -16.20 4.16
N MET A 180 -17.98 -15.98 5.42
CA MET A 180 -17.33 -15.01 6.29
C MET A 180 -15.88 -15.41 6.57
N ALA A 181 -15.59 -16.68 6.86
CA ALA A 181 -14.24 -17.18 7.09
C ALA A 181 -13.31 -17.01 5.87
N PHE A 182 -13.86 -17.08 4.65
CA PHE A 182 -13.10 -16.87 3.42
C PHE A 182 -12.89 -15.39 3.06
N LEU A 183 -13.95 -14.58 3.07
CA LEU A 183 -13.91 -13.21 2.55
C LEU A 183 -13.25 -12.22 3.51
N LEU A 184 -13.33 -12.50 4.81
CA LEU A 184 -12.92 -11.55 5.82
C LEU A 184 -11.40 -11.35 5.89
N PRO A 185 -10.54 -12.39 5.89
CA PRO A 185 -9.09 -12.20 5.83
C PRO A 185 -8.67 -11.34 4.64
N TYR A 186 -9.32 -11.54 3.48
CA TYR A 186 -9.11 -10.70 2.29
C TYR A 186 -9.45 -9.23 2.56
N PHE A 187 -10.63 -8.96 3.14
CA PHE A 187 -11.06 -7.61 3.45
C PHE A 187 -10.10 -6.89 4.42
N MET A 188 -9.62 -7.60 5.45
CA MET A 188 -8.65 -7.08 6.42
C MET A 188 -7.33 -6.71 5.75
N MET A 189 -6.75 -7.62 4.95
CA MET A 189 -5.52 -7.33 4.19
C MET A 189 -5.72 -6.17 3.22
N SER A 190 -6.84 -6.13 2.51
CA SER A 190 -7.18 -5.06 1.56
C SER A 190 -7.22 -3.69 2.23
N MET A 191 -7.80 -3.61 3.42
CA MET A 191 -7.84 -2.37 4.19
C MET A 191 -6.48 -1.95 4.73
N VAL A 192 -5.65 -2.89 5.21
CA VAL A 192 -4.25 -2.58 5.59
C VAL A 192 -3.48 -1.99 4.41
N ILE A 193 -3.67 -2.54 3.21
CA ILE A 193 -3.09 -1.99 1.97
C ILE A 193 -3.59 -0.56 1.70
N VAL A 194 -4.89 -0.29 1.87
CA VAL A 194 -5.44 1.07 1.71
C VAL A 194 -4.77 2.06 2.68
N VAL A 195 -4.68 1.72 3.97
CA VAL A 195 -4.06 2.60 4.98
C VAL A 195 -2.59 2.85 4.63
N PHE A 196 -1.85 1.82 4.24
CA PHE A 196 -0.47 1.94 3.78
C PHE A 196 -0.34 2.90 2.59
N LEU A 197 -1.14 2.72 1.53
CA LEU A 197 -1.11 3.57 0.34
C LEU A 197 -1.43 5.03 0.66
N CYS A 198 -2.36 5.28 1.59
CA CYS A 198 -2.68 6.62 2.05
C CYS A 198 -1.48 7.28 2.75
N VAL A 199 -0.83 6.58 3.68
CA VAL A 199 0.36 7.09 4.40
C VAL A 199 1.52 7.35 3.44
N VAL A 200 1.83 6.39 2.56
CA VAL A 200 2.90 6.53 1.56
C VAL A 200 2.61 7.69 0.60
N ASN A 201 1.36 7.86 0.16
CA ASN A 201 1.00 9.00 -0.69
C ASN A 201 1.13 10.34 0.05
N GLN A 202 0.87 10.40 1.37
CA GLN A 202 1.11 11.60 2.16
C GLN A 202 2.59 11.98 2.24
N ALA A 203 3.47 11.00 2.42
CA ALA A 203 4.90 11.22 2.37
C ALA A 203 5.34 11.66 0.97
N LYS A 204 4.89 10.95 -0.08
CA LYS A 204 5.17 11.28 -1.49
C LYS A 204 4.81 12.71 -1.84
N HIS A 205 3.61 13.15 -1.47
CA HIS A 205 3.15 14.51 -1.74
C HIS A 205 4.09 15.55 -1.11
N ARG A 206 4.58 15.32 0.10
CA ARG A 206 5.49 16.25 0.79
C ARG A 206 6.91 16.23 0.20
N PHE A 207 7.42 15.07 -0.21
CA PHE A 207 8.66 15.01 -0.99
C PHE A 207 8.52 15.78 -2.32
N HIS A 208 7.38 15.66 -2.99
CA HIS A 208 7.08 16.44 -4.20
C HIS A 208 7.05 17.95 -3.93
N LEU A 209 6.45 18.40 -2.82
CA LEU A 209 6.49 19.81 -2.43
C LEU A 209 7.93 20.29 -2.16
N LEU A 210 8.77 19.47 -1.53
CA LEU A 210 10.18 19.80 -1.30
C LEU A 210 10.95 19.94 -2.61
N ASN A 211 10.75 19.01 -3.55
CA ASN A 211 11.27 19.10 -4.91
C ASN A 211 10.83 20.38 -5.61
N LYS A 212 9.57 20.78 -5.43
CA LYS A 212 9.03 22.03 -5.98
C LYS A 212 9.78 23.24 -5.41
N VAL A 213 9.97 23.31 -4.08
CA VAL A 213 10.75 24.39 -3.44
C VAL A 213 12.17 24.47 -4.01
N LEU A 214 12.88 23.34 -4.09
CA LEU A 214 14.24 23.30 -4.63
C LEU A 214 14.33 23.75 -6.10
N LYS A 215 13.34 23.38 -6.92
CA LYS A 215 13.27 23.85 -8.31
C LYS A 215 13.07 25.37 -8.41
N HIS A 216 12.27 25.95 -7.51
CA HIS A 216 12.09 27.40 -7.44
C HIS A 216 13.35 28.12 -6.94
N LEU A 217 14.03 27.57 -5.92
CA LEU A 217 15.34 28.08 -5.48
C LEU A 217 16.33 28.09 -6.64
N ARG A 218 16.40 27.00 -7.40
CA ARG A 218 17.26 26.91 -8.59
C ARG A 218 16.94 27.96 -9.64
N GLN A 219 15.66 28.21 -9.91
CA GLN A 219 15.25 29.25 -10.86
C GLN A 219 15.66 30.65 -10.37
N ALA A 220 15.43 30.96 -9.10
CA ALA A 220 15.83 32.23 -8.51
C ALA A 220 17.36 32.44 -8.55
N ALA A 221 18.15 31.39 -8.30
CA ALA A 221 19.60 31.43 -8.43
C ALA A 221 20.06 31.70 -9.88
N LEU A 222 19.38 31.08 -10.86
CA LEU A 222 19.68 31.31 -12.27
C LEU A 222 19.29 32.72 -12.73
N GLU A 223 18.16 33.25 -12.27
CA GLU A 223 17.71 34.61 -12.61
C GLU A 223 18.67 35.68 -12.08
N LYS A 224 19.27 35.49 -10.90
CA LYS A 224 20.32 36.38 -10.38
C LYS A 224 21.58 36.44 -11.27
N ARG A 225 21.88 35.36 -12.02
CA ARG A 225 23.04 35.30 -12.91
C ARG A 225 22.82 36.01 -14.26
N LEU A 226 21.58 36.18 -14.70
CA LEU A 226 21.31 36.81 -15.99
C LEU A 226 21.51 38.34 -15.85
N PRO A 227 22.38 38.99 -16.65
CA PRO A 227 22.61 40.42 -16.55
C PRO A 227 21.33 41.21 -16.83
N LEU A 228 21.12 42.30 -16.09
CA LEU A 228 19.98 43.23 -16.15
C LEU A 228 19.64 43.81 -17.54
N GLN A 229 20.40 43.50 -18.60
CA GLN A 229 20.45 44.25 -19.85
C GLN A 229 19.60 43.69 -21.00
N ARG A 230 18.84 42.62 -20.77
CA ARG A 230 17.83 42.14 -21.72
C ARG A 230 16.56 41.77 -20.95
N ARG A 231 15.77 42.78 -20.58
CA ARG A 231 14.31 42.62 -20.44
C ARG A 231 13.69 42.95 -21.80
N PRO A 232 13.48 41.98 -22.73
CA PRO A 232 12.71 42.30 -23.92
C PRO A 232 11.26 42.53 -23.47
N SER A 233 10.59 43.55 -24.01
CA SER A 233 9.17 43.91 -23.80
C SER A 233 8.15 42.82 -24.16
N TYR A 234 8.56 41.56 -24.29
CA TYR A 234 7.72 40.40 -24.58
C TYR A 234 6.91 39.90 -23.36
N TRP A 235 7.12 40.49 -22.18
CA TRP A 235 6.48 40.07 -20.92
C TRP A 235 5.07 40.63 -20.66
N GLN A 236 4.51 41.45 -21.55
CA GLN A 236 3.12 41.93 -21.40
C GLN A 236 2.07 40.96 -21.95
N THR A 237 2.44 40.00 -22.82
CA THR A 237 1.46 39.14 -23.51
C THR A 237 1.41 37.69 -23.01
N ILE A 238 2.33 37.28 -22.14
CA ILE A 238 2.25 35.95 -21.51
C ILE A 238 1.45 36.06 -20.20
N LYS A 239 0.13 36.28 -20.34
CA LYS A 239 -0.89 35.86 -19.36
C LYS A 239 -0.99 34.33 -19.36
N ILE A 240 0.12 33.61 -19.17
CA ILE A 240 0.06 32.19 -18.79
C ILE A 240 -0.27 32.20 -17.30
N GLN A 241 -1.50 31.76 -16.99
CA GLN A 241 -1.98 31.39 -15.66
C GLN A 241 -0.84 31.13 -14.67
N ARG A 242 -0.54 32.14 -13.83
CA ARG A 242 0.37 32.02 -12.69
C ARG A 242 -0.21 30.96 -11.75
N PRO A 243 0.38 29.76 -11.59
CA PRO A 243 -0.04 28.85 -10.55
C PRO A 243 0.68 29.29 -9.27
N LEU A 244 -0.05 30.03 -8.43
CA LEU A 244 0.21 30.30 -7.01
C LEU A 244 1.64 30.67 -6.59
N GLY A 245 1.83 31.97 -6.30
CA GLY A 245 2.25 32.41 -4.96
C GLY A 245 3.73 32.44 -4.59
N ILE A 246 4.68 32.16 -5.49
CA ILE A 246 6.11 32.13 -5.11
C ILE A 246 6.86 33.42 -5.50
N ALA A 247 6.40 34.15 -6.52
CA ALA A 247 6.93 35.50 -6.78
C ALA A 247 6.66 36.47 -5.60
N SER A 248 5.60 36.22 -4.81
CA SER A 248 5.36 36.92 -3.55
C SER A 248 6.20 36.41 -2.37
N ILE A 249 6.81 35.23 -2.44
CA ILE A 249 7.68 34.71 -1.35
C ILE A 249 8.99 35.50 -1.30
N TYR A 250 9.53 35.90 -2.45
CA TYR A 250 10.71 36.77 -2.52
C TYR A 250 10.37 38.27 -2.46
N SER A 251 9.11 38.65 -2.70
CA SER A 251 8.70 40.06 -2.71
C SER A 251 8.10 40.54 -1.38
N ASN A 252 7.58 39.66 -0.52
CA ASN A 252 6.89 40.05 0.73
C ASN A 252 7.49 39.48 2.02
N ASN A 253 8.43 38.53 1.98
CA ASN A 253 9.13 38.05 3.18
C ASN A 253 10.64 38.06 2.93
N GLU A 254 11.38 38.80 3.75
CA GLU A 254 12.84 38.94 3.76
C GLU A 254 13.59 37.65 4.17
N LYS A 255 13.18 36.46 3.71
CA LYS A 255 13.89 35.23 4.03
C LYS A 255 15.04 35.01 3.06
N SER A 256 16.25 34.99 3.61
CA SER A 256 17.45 34.70 2.85
C SER A 256 17.41 33.28 2.27
N MET A 257 17.94 33.10 1.06
CA MET A 257 18.02 31.77 0.42
C MET A 257 18.66 30.68 1.31
N PRO A 258 19.71 30.99 2.11
CA PRO A 258 20.28 30.07 3.09
C PRO A 258 19.28 29.59 4.16
N GLU A 259 18.39 30.45 4.66
CA GLU A 259 17.37 30.07 5.65
C GLU A 259 16.34 29.10 5.07
N VAL A 260 15.96 29.31 3.81
CA VAL A 260 15.03 28.39 3.12
C VAL A 260 15.68 27.02 2.97
N VAL A 261 16.96 26.95 2.59
CA VAL A 261 17.69 25.67 2.51
C VAL A 261 17.80 24.99 3.87
N SER A 262 18.06 25.73 4.95
CA SER A 262 18.07 25.18 6.31
C SER A 262 16.70 24.61 6.69
N THR A 263 15.61 25.32 6.38
CA THR A 263 14.25 24.81 6.62
C THR A 263 13.93 23.59 5.76
N VAL A 264 14.42 23.54 4.52
CA VAL A 264 14.29 22.36 3.63
C VAL A 264 14.99 21.14 4.24
N ALA A 265 16.19 21.32 4.82
CA ALA A 265 16.91 20.27 5.51
C ALA A 265 16.15 19.74 6.73
N GLU A 266 15.60 20.64 7.55
CA GLU A 266 14.74 20.27 8.69
C GLU A 266 13.48 19.50 8.25
N ILE A 267 12.88 19.88 7.12
CA ILE A 267 11.69 19.21 6.58
C ILE A 267 12.05 17.83 6.05
N GLN A 268 13.17 17.70 5.32
CA GLN A 268 13.67 16.42 4.82
C GLN A 268 13.94 15.46 5.98
N ASP A 269 14.57 15.96 7.04
CA ASP A 269 14.87 15.20 8.24
C ASP A 269 13.60 14.61 8.89
N ALA A 270 12.61 15.48 9.12
CA ALA A 270 11.33 15.10 9.71
C ALA A 270 10.51 14.18 8.80
N LEU A 271 10.60 14.34 7.47
CA LEU A 271 9.95 13.45 6.51
C LEU A 271 10.54 12.04 6.56
N CYS A 272 11.86 11.93 6.62
CA CYS A 272 12.53 10.66 6.79
C CYS A 272 12.13 9.99 8.11
N GLU A 273 12.05 10.74 9.21
CA GLU A 273 11.57 10.23 10.51
C GLU A 273 10.14 9.70 10.43
N ALA A 274 9.24 10.47 9.79
CA ALA A 274 7.85 10.07 9.59
C ALA A 274 7.72 8.78 8.78
N CYS A 275 8.59 8.61 7.77
CA CYS A 275 8.66 7.39 6.96
C CYS A 275 9.20 6.21 7.78
N CYS A 276 10.22 6.40 8.62
CA CYS A 276 10.71 5.35 9.52
C CYS A 276 9.61 4.87 10.48
N TYR A 277 8.83 5.78 11.08
CA TYR A 277 7.68 5.40 11.92
C TYR A 277 6.61 4.62 11.14
N ALA A 278 6.38 4.97 9.88
CA ALA A 278 5.46 4.24 9.01
C ALA A 278 6.01 2.84 8.66
N GLU A 279 7.27 2.76 8.26
CA GLU A 279 7.95 1.51 7.96
C GLU A 279 7.89 0.56 9.16
N ASP A 280 8.29 1.01 10.35
CA ASP A 280 8.28 0.23 11.59
C ASP A 280 6.90 -0.29 12.01
N TYR A 281 5.83 0.35 11.54
CA TYR A 281 4.45 -0.09 11.76
C TYR A 281 4.01 -1.13 10.71
N PHE A 282 4.28 -0.85 9.43
CA PHE A 282 3.83 -1.71 8.34
C PHE A 282 4.76 -2.90 8.08
N THR A 283 5.96 -2.93 8.66
CA THR A 283 6.99 -3.92 8.31
C THR A 283 6.54 -5.38 8.46
N ILE A 284 5.89 -5.72 9.58
CA ILE A 284 5.36 -7.07 9.82
C ILE A 284 4.12 -7.32 8.93
N GLN A 285 3.29 -6.30 8.75
CA GLN A 285 2.08 -6.42 7.95
C GLN A 285 2.39 -6.68 6.47
N MET A 286 3.35 -5.96 5.91
CA MET A 286 3.77 -6.12 4.51
C MET A 286 4.46 -7.46 4.30
N LEU A 287 5.29 -7.93 5.26
CA LEU A 287 5.87 -9.27 5.20
C LEU A 287 4.77 -10.33 5.12
N THR A 288 3.81 -10.30 6.04
CA THR A 288 2.73 -11.28 6.10
C THR A 288 1.84 -11.22 4.87
N ILE A 289 1.42 -10.03 4.43
CA ILE A 289 0.55 -9.86 3.25
C ILE A 289 1.24 -10.35 1.98
N VAL A 290 2.50 -9.97 1.75
CA VAL A 290 3.23 -10.40 0.55
C VAL A 290 3.45 -11.91 0.54
N THR A 291 3.80 -12.53 1.66
CA THR A 291 3.95 -13.99 1.78
C THR A 291 2.63 -14.72 1.53
N ILE A 292 1.53 -14.26 2.12
CA ILE A 292 0.19 -14.86 1.89
C ILE A 292 -0.19 -14.75 0.41
N VAL A 293 -0.03 -13.56 -0.19
CA VAL A 293 -0.35 -13.35 -1.61
C VAL A 293 0.52 -14.26 -2.49
N PHE A 294 1.81 -14.39 -2.20
CA PHE A 294 2.72 -15.26 -2.94
C PHE A 294 2.24 -16.72 -2.92
N LEU A 295 1.91 -17.26 -1.75
CA LEU A 295 1.38 -18.62 -1.62
C LEU A 295 0.08 -18.78 -2.41
N ILE A 296 -0.87 -17.84 -2.26
CA ILE A 296 -2.14 -17.87 -3.01
C ILE A 296 -1.91 -17.87 -4.52
N ILE A 297 -1.01 -17.02 -5.02
CA ILE A 297 -0.68 -16.97 -6.45
C ILE A 297 -0.12 -18.31 -6.93
N VAL A 298 0.81 -18.92 -6.20
CA VAL A 298 1.41 -20.21 -6.56
C VAL A 298 0.36 -21.32 -6.58
N PHE A 299 -0.40 -21.48 -5.50
CA PHE A 299 -1.42 -22.55 -5.42
C PHE A 299 -2.55 -22.36 -6.43
N ASN A 300 -3.06 -21.14 -6.59
CA ASN A 300 -4.12 -20.87 -7.55
C ASN A 300 -3.65 -21.07 -9.00
N SER A 301 -2.41 -20.67 -9.32
CA SER A 301 -1.86 -20.87 -10.65
C SER A 301 -1.64 -22.36 -10.93
N TYR A 302 -1.19 -23.13 -9.92
CA TYR A 302 -1.11 -24.59 -10.02
C TYR A 302 -2.49 -25.21 -10.28
N TYR A 303 -3.52 -24.84 -9.51
CA TYR A 303 -4.87 -25.35 -9.71
C TYR A 303 -5.43 -25.02 -11.09
N VAL A 304 -5.19 -23.81 -11.61
CA VAL A 304 -5.60 -23.44 -12.97
C VAL A 304 -4.86 -24.29 -14.01
N LEU A 305 -3.56 -24.51 -13.86
CA LEU A 305 -2.77 -25.32 -14.80
C LEU A 305 -3.17 -26.80 -14.76
N ASP A 306 -3.31 -27.37 -13.57
CA ASP A 306 -3.82 -28.73 -13.36
C ASP A 306 -5.20 -28.90 -14.02
N ALA A 307 -6.13 -27.98 -13.77
CA ALA A 307 -7.44 -28.03 -14.41
C ALA A 307 -7.36 -27.91 -15.93
N LEU A 308 -6.42 -27.14 -16.49
CA LEU A 308 -6.26 -26.99 -17.94
C LEU A 308 -5.66 -28.23 -18.61
N ILE A 309 -4.62 -28.82 -18.01
CA ILE A 309 -3.84 -29.95 -18.53
C ILE A 309 -4.54 -31.30 -18.24
N GLY A 310 -5.15 -31.43 -17.07
CA GLY A 310 -5.85 -32.64 -16.65
C GLY A 310 -7.03 -32.96 -17.55
N ASN A 311 -7.08 -34.21 -18.03
CA ASN A 311 -8.24 -34.80 -18.72
C ASN A 311 -9.30 -35.32 -17.74
N THR A 312 -9.10 -35.12 -16.44
CA THR A 312 -9.91 -35.75 -15.40
C THR A 312 -11.27 -35.05 -15.30
N SER A 313 -12.31 -35.75 -15.73
CA SER A 313 -13.70 -35.48 -15.33
C SER A 313 -13.81 -35.74 -13.82
N GLN A 314 -13.40 -34.78 -12.99
CA GLN A 314 -13.66 -34.88 -11.56
C GLN A 314 -15.16 -34.75 -11.32
N ASP A 315 -15.72 -35.67 -10.52
CA ASP A 315 -17.09 -35.67 -10.00
C ASP A 315 -17.32 -34.49 -9.03
N THR A 316 -17.17 -33.27 -9.55
CA THR A 316 -17.40 -32.03 -8.81
C THR A 316 -18.62 -31.32 -9.41
N PRO A 317 -19.40 -30.59 -8.60
CA PRO A 317 -20.55 -29.84 -9.09
C PRO A 317 -20.15 -28.62 -9.93
N PHE A 318 -18.84 -28.35 -10.08
CA PHE A 318 -18.30 -27.20 -10.78
C PHE A 318 -17.77 -27.59 -12.15
N SER A 319 -18.15 -26.84 -13.18
CA SER A 319 -17.54 -26.97 -14.50
C SER A 319 -16.08 -26.48 -14.47
N LYS A 320 -15.24 -27.05 -15.36
CA LYS A 320 -13.85 -26.62 -15.57
C LYS A 320 -13.72 -25.11 -15.79
N GLN A 321 -14.68 -24.49 -16.49
CA GLN A 321 -14.70 -23.04 -16.72
C GLN A 321 -14.96 -22.24 -15.44
N GLN A 322 -15.96 -22.63 -14.64
CA GLN A 322 -16.27 -21.98 -13.35
C GLN A 322 -15.10 -22.07 -12.38
N PHE A 323 -14.46 -23.24 -12.33
CA PHE A 323 -13.27 -23.48 -11.53
C PHE A 323 -12.13 -22.55 -11.93
N VAL A 324 -11.76 -22.52 -13.22
CA VAL A 324 -10.67 -21.66 -13.72
C VAL A 324 -10.98 -20.19 -13.47
N LEU A 325 -12.22 -19.77 -13.69
CA LEU A 325 -12.66 -18.39 -13.45
C LEU A 325 -12.46 -17.97 -11.98
N PHE A 326 -12.81 -18.83 -11.03
CA PHE A 326 -12.68 -18.54 -9.59
C PHE A 326 -11.22 -18.30 -9.20
N PHE A 327 -10.33 -19.26 -9.48
CA PHE A 327 -8.93 -19.19 -9.08
C PHE A 327 -8.14 -18.12 -9.85
N LEU A 328 -8.46 -17.90 -11.12
CA LEU A 328 -7.84 -16.82 -11.92
C LEU A 328 -8.26 -15.44 -11.39
N CYS A 329 -9.54 -15.25 -11.09
CA CYS A 329 -10.04 -14.00 -10.51
C CYS A 329 -9.36 -13.71 -9.16
N GLN A 330 -9.26 -14.71 -8.29
CA GLN A 330 -8.56 -14.59 -7.01
C GLN A 330 -7.08 -14.21 -7.23
N THR A 331 -6.38 -14.87 -8.15
CA THR A 331 -4.98 -14.56 -8.50
C THR A 331 -4.81 -13.10 -8.92
N MET A 332 -5.69 -12.61 -9.81
CA MET A 332 -5.65 -11.22 -10.30
C MET A 332 -5.90 -10.21 -9.18
N VAL A 333 -6.90 -10.46 -8.32
CA VAL A 333 -7.27 -9.55 -7.23
C VAL A 333 -6.16 -9.43 -6.18
N TYR A 334 -5.55 -10.56 -5.79
CA TYR A 334 -4.46 -10.56 -4.83
C TYR A 334 -3.16 -9.99 -5.44
N GLY A 335 -2.85 -10.34 -6.70
CA GLY A 335 -1.72 -9.79 -7.44
C GLY A 335 -1.79 -8.27 -7.60
N PHE A 336 -2.96 -7.72 -7.90
CA PHE A 336 -3.18 -6.28 -7.93
C PHE A 336 -2.88 -5.61 -6.58
N GLY A 337 -3.12 -6.30 -5.47
CA GLY A 337 -2.74 -5.86 -4.12
C GLY A 337 -1.24 -5.61 -3.99
N VAL A 338 -0.41 -6.58 -4.37
CA VAL A 338 1.06 -6.48 -4.31
C VAL A 338 1.60 -5.42 -5.27
N ILE A 339 1.07 -5.36 -6.50
CA ILE A 339 1.44 -4.31 -7.47
C ILE A 339 1.15 -2.93 -6.90
N SER A 340 0.00 -2.76 -6.23
CA SER A 340 -0.37 -1.49 -5.59
C SER A 340 0.64 -1.09 -4.51
N ILE A 341 1.01 -2.03 -3.62
CA ILE A 341 2.00 -1.80 -2.56
C ILE A 341 3.31 -1.30 -3.18
N VAL A 342 3.86 -2.07 -4.13
CA VAL A 342 5.14 -1.81 -4.79
C VAL A 342 5.13 -0.49 -5.56
N TYR A 343 4.06 -0.20 -6.29
CA TYR A 343 3.93 1.04 -7.04
C TYR A 343 3.88 2.26 -6.09
N GLY A 344 3.12 2.15 -4.99
CA GLY A 344 2.99 3.21 -3.99
C GLY A 344 4.33 3.58 -3.38
N SER A 345 5.05 2.61 -2.84
CA SER A 345 6.37 2.79 -2.22
C SER A 345 7.41 3.27 -3.25
N SER A 346 7.53 2.61 -4.40
CA SER A 346 8.50 2.99 -5.43
C SER A 346 8.27 4.40 -5.94
N SER A 347 7.00 4.79 -6.14
CA SER A 347 6.68 6.14 -6.59
C SER A 347 7.02 7.20 -5.55
N MET A 348 6.97 6.89 -4.26
CA MET A 348 7.40 7.78 -3.19
C MET A 348 8.92 7.87 -3.14
N LEU A 349 9.62 6.74 -3.23
CA LEU A 349 11.09 6.69 -3.25
C LEU A 349 11.66 7.52 -4.39
N ARG A 350 11.06 7.44 -5.59
CA ARG A 350 11.46 8.27 -6.73
C ARG A 350 11.34 9.78 -6.46
N GLU A 351 10.30 10.22 -5.75
CA GLU A 351 10.20 11.62 -5.34
C GLU A 351 11.28 11.98 -4.30
N ASN A 352 11.63 11.07 -3.39
CA ASN A 352 12.71 11.29 -2.44
C ASN A 352 14.08 11.41 -3.14
N GLU A 353 14.39 10.54 -4.10
CA GLU A 353 15.64 10.57 -4.88
C GLU A 353 15.79 11.86 -5.70
N ASN A 354 14.69 12.35 -6.27
CA ASN A 354 14.67 13.59 -7.03
C ASN A 354 15.12 14.81 -6.20
N ILE A 355 14.98 14.77 -4.87
CA ILE A 355 15.43 15.86 -3.99
C ILE A 355 16.95 15.99 -4.08
N SER A 356 17.68 14.88 -3.98
CA SER A 356 19.13 14.84 -4.12
C SER A 356 19.59 15.40 -5.47
N VAL A 357 18.91 14.98 -6.54
CA VAL A 357 19.18 15.50 -7.89
C VAL A 357 18.95 17.02 -7.97
N ASN A 358 17.88 17.53 -7.37
CA ASN A 358 17.57 18.97 -7.38
C ASN A 358 18.55 19.79 -6.52
N VAL A 359 18.98 19.26 -5.38
CA VAL A 359 20.01 19.88 -4.53
C VAL A 359 21.35 19.95 -5.26
N HIS A 360 21.80 18.86 -5.90
CA HIS A 360 23.07 18.87 -6.62
C HIS A 360 23.05 19.83 -7.83
N LYS A 361 21.92 19.89 -8.56
CA LYS A 361 21.73 20.87 -9.63
C LYS A 361 21.77 22.31 -9.12
N LEU A 362 21.24 22.57 -7.92
CA LEU A 362 21.29 23.87 -7.28
C LEU A 362 22.72 24.20 -6.82
N LEU A 363 23.41 23.25 -6.20
CA LEU A 363 24.81 23.38 -5.77
C LEU A 363 25.74 23.78 -6.92
N ASN A 364 25.61 23.12 -8.08
CA ASN A 364 26.44 23.43 -9.26
C ASN A 364 26.24 24.85 -9.82
N ILE A 365 25.06 25.45 -9.61
CA ILE A 365 24.82 26.85 -10.02
C ILE A 365 25.45 27.83 -9.03
N ILE A 366 25.54 27.43 -7.76
CA ILE A 366 26.00 28.29 -6.65
C ILE A 366 27.52 28.22 -6.51
N SER A 367 28.15 27.06 -6.68
CA SER A 367 29.61 26.89 -6.57
C SER A 367 30.42 27.69 -7.60
N ILE A 368 29.77 28.13 -8.68
CA ILE A 368 30.39 29.01 -9.69
C ILE A 368 30.32 30.49 -9.25
N ASP A 369 29.56 30.84 -8.21
CA ASP A 369 29.34 32.21 -7.71
C ASP A 369 30.14 32.45 -6.42
N GLN A 370 31.22 33.25 -6.50
CA GLN A 370 32.22 33.40 -5.42
C GLN A 370 31.68 34.06 -4.12
N ASP A 371 30.51 34.69 -4.15
CA ASP A 371 29.95 35.45 -3.02
C ASP A 371 29.07 34.63 -2.06
N SER A 372 28.90 33.31 -2.27
CA SER A 372 27.81 32.52 -1.64
C SER A 372 28.23 31.36 -0.73
N ASN A 373 29.38 31.48 -0.05
CA ASN A 373 29.96 30.42 0.82
C ASN A 373 28.98 29.82 1.85
N GLU A 374 28.10 30.62 2.47
CA GLU A 374 27.14 30.13 3.46
C GLU A 374 26.07 29.22 2.82
N LEU A 375 25.55 29.62 1.66
CA LEU A 375 24.52 28.88 0.94
C LEU A 375 25.07 27.55 0.42
N GLU A 376 26.28 27.58 -0.14
CA GLU A 376 27.00 26.39 -0.60
C GLU A 376 27.22 25.40 0.56
N THR A 377 27.72 25.88 1.71
CA THR A 377 27.94 25.04 2.90
C THR A 377 26.65 24.35 3.36
N ARG A 378 25.53 25.08 3.42
CA ARG A 378 24.23 24.50 3.82
C ARG A 378 23.70 23.48 2.81
N LEU A 379 23.91 23.71 1.51
CA LEU A 379 23.54 22.75 0.46
C LEU A 379 24.42 21.51 0.46
N MET A 380 25.72 21.65 0.73
CA MET A 380 26.62 20.52 0.94
C MET A 380 26.19 19.68 2.13
N HIS A 381 25.83 20.32 3.25
CA HIS A 381 25.33 19.61 4.43
C HIS A 381 24.02 18.86 4.12
N LEU A 382 23.07 19.50 3.42
CA LEU A 382 21.84 18.85 2.97
C LEU A 382 22.14 17.67 2.02
N SER A 383 23.07 17.82 1.09
CA SER A 383 23.52 16.75 0.20
C SER A 383 24.06 15.56 0.99
N LEU A 384 24.91 15.82 1.99
CA LEU A 384 25.47 14.79 2.86
C LEU A 384 24.38 14.08 3.67
N GLN A 385 23.43 14.84 4.23
CA GLN A 385 22.28 14.30 4.96
C GLN A 385 21.46 13.32 4.12
N MET A 386 21.18 13.64 2.85
CA MET A 386 20.41 12.76 1.96
C MET A 386 21.16 11.47 1.58
N ILE A 387 22.49 11.48 1.59
CA ILE A 387 23.30 10.27 1.36
C ILE A 387 23.17 9.32 2.55
N HIS A 388 23.25 9.85 3.78
CA HIS A 388 23.21 9.05 5.00
C HIS A 388 21.79 8.66 5.43
N ARG A 389 20.78 9.50 5.15
CA ARG A 389 19.41 9.30 5.58
C ARG A 389 18.49 8.95 4.40
N LYS A 390 18.61 7.71 3.94
CA LYS A 390 17.78 7.16 2.86
C LYS A 390 16.44 6.66 3.40
N VAL A 391 15.36 7.08 2.75
CA VAL A 391 14.06 6.47 2.96
C VAL A 391 14.03 5.17 2.20
N ASN A 392 13.60 4.10 2.85
CA ASN A 392 13.31 2.83 2.22
C ASN A 392 12.12 2.21 2.95
N PHE A 393 11.26 1.50 2.22
CA PHE A 393 10.21 0.71 2.85
C PHE A 393 10.58 -0.75 2.69
N SER A 394 10.89 -1.41 3.80
CA SER A 394 11.26 -2.82 3.84
C SER A 394 10.34 -3.65 4.72
N ALA A 395 10.17 -4.92 4.34
CA ALA A 395 9.45 -5.91 5.13
C ALA A 395 10.45 -6.70 5.98
N CYS A 396 10.47 -6.46 7.29
CA CYS A 396 11.43 -6.97 8.27
C CYS A 396 12.91 -6.90 7.82
N ARG A 397 13.26 -5.96 6.93
CA ARG A 397 14.55 -5.88 6.23
C ARG A 397 14.91 -7.13 5.39
N LEU A 398 13.98 -8.05 5.17
CA LEU A 398 14.16 -9.22 4.31
C LEU A 398 14.13 -8.82 2.83
N PHE A 399 13.24 -7.92 2.46
CA PHE A 399 13.14 -7.39 1.10
C PHE A 399 12.60 -5.96 1.10
N ASN A 400 12.98 -5.22 0.05
CA ASN A 400 12.47 -3.88 -0.22
C ASN A 400 11.12 -3.96 -0.93
N LEU A 401 10.23 -3.01 -0.64
CA LEU A 401 8.96 -2.86 -1.33
C LEU A 401 9.18 -2.07 -2.62
N ASP A 402 9.92 -2.61 -3.58
CA ASP A 402 10.19 -1.99 -4.88
C ASP A 402 9.89 -2.96 -6.04
N PHE A 403 10.08 -2.53 -7.29
CA PHE A 403 9.79 -3.36 -8.46
C PHE A 403 10.61 -4.66 -8.52
N THR A 404 11.75 -4.71 -7.84
CA THR A 404 12.56 -5.93 -7.70
C THR A 404 11.80 -7.02 -6.98
N LEU A 405 10.91 -6.67 -6.03
CA LEU A 405 10.03 -7.63 -5.36
C LEU A 405 9.12 -8.35 -6.34
N ILE A 406 8.51 -7.65 -7.30
CA ILE A 406 7.63 -8.27 -8.30
C ILE A 406 8.42 -9.25 -9.16
N PHE A 407 9.61 -8.86 -9.61
CA PHE A 407 10.49 -9.72 -10.39
C PHE A 407 10.83 -11.01 -9.62
N THR A 408 11.22 -10.89 -8.36
CA THR A 408 11.53 -12.03 -7.48
C THR A 408 10.32 -12.93 -7.25
N LEU A 409 9.14 -12.36 -6.98
CA LEU A 409 7.91 -13.14 -6.76
C LEU A 409 7.49 -13.91 -8.02
N VAL A 410 7.54 -13.28 -9.19
CA VAL A 410 7.18 -13.93 -10.47
C VAL A 410 8.19 -15.03 -10.80
N GLY A 411 9.49 -14.77 -10.62
CA GLY A 411 10.53 -15.79 -10.83
C GLY A 411 10.36 -16.99 -9.92
N ALA A 412 10.21 -16.75 -8.60
CA ALA A 412 10.00 -17.82 -7.62
C ALA A 412 8.70 -18.59 -7.88
N ALA A 413 7.60 -17.90 -8.18
CA ALA A 413 6.33 -18.55 -8.48
C ALA A 413 6.44 -19.45 -9.71
N THR A 414 7.10 -18.98 -10.77
CA THR A 414 7.35 -19.78 -11.99
C THR A 414 8.15 -21.03 -11.67
N THR A 415 9.23 -20.92 -10.88
CA THR A 415 10.04 -22.08 -10.48
C THR A 415 9.23 -23.09 -9.68
N TYR A 416 8.44 -22.66 -8.68
CA TYR A 416 7.59 -23.57 -7.92
C TYR A 416 6.51 -24.21 -8.78
N LEU A 417 5.92 -23.48 -9.73
CA LEU A 417 4.92 -24.04 -10.65
C LEU A 417 5.52 -25.12 -11.53
N VAL A 418 6.72 -24.91 -12.08
CA VAL A 418 7.44 -25.92 -12.87
C VAL A 418 7.69 -27.18 -12.03
N ILE A 419 8.16 -27.02 -10.80
CA ILE A 419 8.41 -28.16 -9.89
C ILE A 419 7.11 -28.93 -9.60
N LEU A 420 6.02 -28.23 -9.29
CA LEU A 420 4.74 -28.86 -8.97
C LEU A 420 4.17 -29.63 -10.18
N ILE A 421 4.26 -29.05 -11.38
CA ILE A 421 3.81 -29.72 -12.61
C ILE A 421 4.68 -30.94 -12.91
N GLN A 422 6.00 -30.83 -12.80
CA GLN A 422 6.91 -31.96 -13.02
C GLN A 422 6.65 -33.10 -12.04
N TYR A 423 6.43 -32.77 -10.77
CA TYR A 423 6.06 -33.75 -9.74
C TYR A 423 4.77 -34.49 -10.13
N GLN A 424 3.74 -33.76 -10.55
CA GLN A 424 2.48 -34.36 -10.96
C GLN A 424 2.62 -35.27 -12.19
N LEU A 425 3.32 -34.82 -13.24
CA LEU A 425 3.55 -35.62 -14.45
C LEU A 425 4.30 -36.94 -14.13
N SER A 426 5.28 -36.88 -13.24
CA SER A 426 6.03 -38.09 -12.82
C SER A 426 5.15 -39.09 -12.05
N MET A 427 4.20 -38.59 -11.25
CA MET A 427 3.26 -39.46 -10.52
C MET A 427 2.28 -40.15 -11.45
N ASP A 428 1.78 -39.47 -12.49
CA ASP A 428 0.90 -40.08 -13.48
C ASP A 428 1.61 -41.17 -14.29
N GLU A 429 2.88 -40.93 -14.69
CA GLU A 429 3.69 -41.91 -15.42
C GLU A 429 3.95 -43.18 -14.59
N THR A 430 4.37 -43.02 -13.33
CA THR A 430 4.54 -44.17 -12.41
C THR A 430 3.24 -44.92 -12.13
N THR A 431 2.10 -44.22 -12.11
CA THR A 431 0.78 -44.85 -11.93
C THR A 431 0.40 -45.68 -13.15
N HIS A 432 0.62 -45.15 -14.35
CA HIS A 432 0.43 -45.89 -15.60
C HIS A 432 1.35 -47.11 -15.71
N GLU A 433 2.62 -47.00 -15.33
CA GLU A 433 3.55 -48.14 -15.28
C GLU A 433 3.11 -49.20 -14.26
N THR A 434 2.65 -48.78 -13.08
CA THR A 434 2.22 -49.71 -12.02
C THR A 434 0.95 -50.46 -12.43
N ILE A 435 -0.02 -49.77 -13.04
CA ILE A 435 -1.23 -50.40 -13.60
C ILE A 435 -0.86 -51.34 -14.76
N ALA A 436 0.04 -50.94 -15.66
CA ALA A 436 0.50 -51.80 -16.74
C ALA A 436 1.18 -53.07 -16.20
N ARG A 437 2.06 -52.98 -15.21
CA ARG A 437 2.68 -54.15 -14.57
C ARG A 437 1.65 -55.04 -13.84
N ALA A 438 0.63 -54.44 -13.23
CA ALA A 438 -0.43 -55.18 -12.56
C ALA A 438 -1.36 -55.91 -13.56
N PHE A 439 -1.60 -55.35 -14.73
CA PHE A 439 -2.45 -55.94 -15.78
C PHE A 439 -1.71 -56.96 -16.65
N PHE A 440 -0.46 -56.71 -16.99
CA PHE A 440 0.32 -57.60 -17.85
C PHE A 440 1.07 -58.69 -17.09
N GLY A 441 1.13 -58.60 -15.74
CA GLY A 441 1.85 -59.55 -14.91
C GLY A 441 3.36 -59.51 -15.16
N ASN A 442 4.16 -59.88 -14.16
CA ASN A 442 5.55 -60.22 -14.43
C ASN A 442 5.56 -61.52 -15.26
N GLU A 443 5.58 -61.40 -16.58
CA GLU A 443 6.08 -62.49 -17.42
C GLU A 443 7.60 -62.58 -17.21
N THR A 444 7.98 -63.42 -16.25
CA THR A 444 9.31 -64.06 -16.19
C THR A 444 9.12 -65.56 -16.25
#